data_AF-A0A662SGY4-F1
#
_entry.id   AF-A0A662SGY4-F1
#
_cell.length_a   1.000
_cell.length_b   1.000
_cell.length_c   1.000
_cell.angle_alpha   90.00
_cell.angle_beta   90.00
_cell.angle_gamma   90.00
#
_symmetry.space_group_name_H-M   'P 1'
#
loop_
_entity.id
_entity.type
_entity.pdbx_description
1 polymer ?
#
loop_
_entity_poly.entity_id
_entity_poly.type
_entity_poly.pdbx_seq_one_letter_code
_entity_poly.pdbx_strand_id
1 'polypeptide(L)'
;MSDNKKETSIKIGEGLLTEEELNSEDLFFKEVIPYISQHPGVLQAYLLKIFPNVRGWLYWSDKAGILRREPSGSSYKVYLLCGTDEKTLRSKFIQYQVKKLAEESLRYSREISYKVEGFELCRKKLKKFLGRRRLSNIEKEYRNKIGDPKMFLLRLGNGIICDFNEPLSSVFKSYWTEDCDAALKIHIEKYGFLSTRYFCDKKLPQILGKYRYKKFLNELMERWQEFEVLYCGWEPVTGLQADYLHYLYADSRRFQLKIKPWIEFKRCRKCGRYFVPIEVYPEKIDKYPDGTTVRDIGLCNNCLDFSSLSQKTRMSKREMLERLKRLVEILGFIPRQDFLRNFEYLKRLSSIEQFEEAVCELVDLPPYQMRENFNPDQILTFKEAFGSWLNVLLEAGLLSEGSQKMSRGYKCLALDGHICLSLGEKIIDDFLYKQGIPHEKEVPYPLDEELNPQGLLRCDWKIKDVFVEFVGLKGNIEYDLRTKRKRQLAHKLSLKLFEISPDDLPNLESKIKQLQEIAGQ
;
A
#
# COMPACT_ATOMS: atom_id res chain seq x y z
N MET A 1 53.64 -25.23 5.41
CA MET A 1 53.38 -24.42 4.20
C MET A 1 52.44 -23.31 4.64
N SER A 2 52.97 -22.15 5.07
CA SER A 2 53.21 -20.94 4.24
C SER A 2 51.91 -20.41 3.60
N ASP A 3 51.47 -19.16 3.70
CA ASP A 3 52.13 -17.91 4.08
C ASP A 3 51.11 -16.78 4.40
N ASN A 4 51.53 -15.91 5.32
CA ASN A 4 51.32 -14.46 5.45
C ASN A 4 49.92 -13.81 5.33
N LYS A 5 49.37 -13.43 6.49
CA LYS A 5 48.65 -12.16 6.69
C LYS A 5 49.43 -11.32 7.70
N LYS A 6 49.96 -10.17 7.26
CA LYS A 6 50.61 -9.18 8.14
C LYS A 6 49.58 -8.22 8.72
N GLU A 7 49.71 -8.02 10.03
CA GLU A 7 49.05 -7.05 10.87
C GLU A 7 49.32 -5.60 10.39
N THR A 8 48.34 -4.73 10.64
CA THR A 8 48.64 -3.45 11.28
C THR A 8 47.41 -3.08 12.12
N SER A 9 47.37 -3.64 13.32
CA SER A 9 46.52 -3.17 14.40
C SER A 9 47.28 -2.10 15.20
N ILE A 10 46.62 -0.99 15.50
CA ILE A 10 46.90 -0.25 16.73
C ILE A 10 45.55 -0.06 17.44
N LYS A 11 45.44 -0.59 18.66
CA LYS A 11 44.29 -0.40 19.56
C LYS A 11 44.62 0.72 20.55
N ILE A 12 43.70 1.66 20.75
CA ILE A 12 43.38 2.25 22.07
C ILE A 12 41.87 2.55 22.15
N GLY A 13 41.21 2.04 23.19
CA GLY A 13 40.06 2.65 23.89
C GLY A 13 38.69 2.77 23.19
N GLU A 14 37.85 1.75 23.38
CA GLU A 14 36.36 1.74 23.41
C GLU A 14 35.54 2.43 22.29
N GLY A 15 34.97 1.61 21.40
CA GLY A 15 33.73 1.93 20.66
C GLY A 15 33.88 1.99 19.13
N LEU A 16 33.64 0.86 18.45
CA LEU A 16 33.63 0.72 16.99
C LEU A 16 32.35 1.32 16.38
N LEU A 17 32.48 2.41 15.61
CA LEU A 17 31.46 2.89 14.66
C LEU A 17 31.54 2.08 13.36
N THR A 18 30.41 1.86 12.69
CA THR A 18 30.30 1.02 11.48
C THR A 18 30.66 1.80 10.21
N GLU A 19 31.08 1.09 9.16
CA GLU A 19 31.55 1.66 7.87
C GLU A 19 30.49 2.45 7.06
N GLU A 20 29.21 2.43 7.44
CA GLU A 20 28.15 3.27 6.83
C GLU A 20 28.07 4.69 7.41
N GLU A 21 28.80 4.97 8.49
CA GLU A 21 28.79 6.26 9.22
C GLU A 21 30.02 7.16 8.94
N LEU A 22 30.79 6.88 7.87
CA LEU A 22 31.70 7.88 7.30
C LEU A 22 30.87 8.90 6.47
N ASN A 23 30.20 9.78 7.24
CA ASN A 23 29.21 10.78 6.85
C ASN A 23 29.58 11.63 5.62
N SER A 24 28.64 11.75 4.67
CA SER A 24 28.71 12.72 3.55
C SER A 24 28.94 14.17 4.00
N GLU A 25 28.57 14.48 5.24
CA GLU A 25 28.82 15.75 5.93
C GLU A 25 30.30 15.96 6.28
N ASP A 26 30.95 14.96 6.87
CA ASP A 26 32.36 15.02 7.27
C ASP A 26 33.26 15.16 6.04
N LEU A 27 32.96 14.37 4.99
CA LEU A 27 33.60 14.52 3.69
C LEU A 27 33.44 15.95 3.15
N PHE A 28 32.25 16.54 3.27
CA PHE A 28 32.00 17.86 2.75
C PHE A 28 32.79 18.95 3.47
N PHE A 29 32.76 18.97 4.80
CA PHE A 29 33.44 20.02 5.57
C PHE A 29 34.96 19.83 5.67
N LYS A 30 35.45 18.58 5.71
CA LYS A 30 36.88 18.29 5.87
C LYS A 30 37.66 18.22 4.56
N GLU A 31 37.02 17.83 3.46
CA GLU A 31 37.72 17.64 2.17
C GLU A 31 37.22 18.61 1.10
N VAL A 32 35.91 18.73 0.91
CA VAL A 32 35.35 19.52 -0.20
C VAL A 32 35.51 21.03 0.03
N ILE A 33 35.27 21.52 1.24
CA ILE A 33 35.42 22.95 1.56
C ILE A 33 36.88 23.42 1.45
N PRO A 34 37.88 22.74 2.03
CA PRO A 34 39.28 23.09 1.81
C PRO A 34 39.68 23.05 0.33
N TYR A 35 39.17 22.07 -0.42
CA TYR A 35 39.41 21.99 -1.86
C TYR A 35 38.88 23.23 -2.60
N ILE A 36 37.65 23.65 -2.34
CA ILE A 36 37.07 24.87 -2.93
C ILE A 36 37.86 26.12 -2.50
N SER A 37 38.33 26.18 -1.25
CA SER A 37 39.15 27.29 -0.76
C SER A 37 40.47 27.43 -1.52
N GLN A 38 41.09 26.30 -1.90
CA GLN A 38 42.32 26.28 -2.67
C GLN A 38 42.08 26.52 -4.17
N HIS A 39 40.86 26.26 -4.65
CA HIS A 39 40.49 26.31 -6.08
C HIS A 39 39.24 27.19 -6.30
N PRO A 40 39.32 28.51 -6.02
CA PRO A 40 38.18 29.41 -6.17
C PRO A 40 37.69 29.44 -7.62
N GLY A 41 36.37 29.25 -7.80
CA GLY A 41 35.74 29.21 -9.12
C GLY A 41 35.78 27.84 -9.79
N VAL A 42 36.17 26.78 -9.08
CA VAL A 42 36.05 25.38 -9.55
C VAL A 42 34.62 25.09 -10.00
N LEU A 43 34.49 24.35 -11.11
CA LEU A 43 33.17 23.97 -11.63
C LEU A 43 32.52 22.90 -10.76
N GLN A 44 31.25 23.09 -10.41
CA GLN A 44 30.44 22.11 -9.69
C GLN A 44 30.41 20.76 -10.41
N ALA A 45 30.34 20.73 -11.75
CA ALA A 45 30.40 19.47 -12.50
C ALA A 45 31.74 18.73 -12.31
N TYR A 46 32.83 19.45 -12.06
CA TYR A 46 34.12 18.86 -11.77
C TYR A 46 34.19 18.37 -10.32
N LEU A 47 33.71 19.17 -9.35
CA LEU A 47 33.57 18.72 -7.96
C LEU A 47 32.74 17.45 -7.83
N LEU A 48 31.65 17.32 -8.59
CA LEU A 48 30.79 16.13 -8.56
C LEU A 48 31.40 14.90 -9.24
N LYS A 49 32.47 15.06 -10.04
CA LYS A 49 33.24 13.91 -10.53
C LYS A 49 34.16 13.36 -9.44
N ILE A 50 34.71 14.24 -8.59
CA ILE A 50 35.62 13.88 -7.49
C ILE A 50 34.81 13.42 -6.26
N PHE A 51 33.71 14.11 -5.98
CA PHE A 51 32.86 13.92 -4.80
C PHE A 51 31.38 13.76 -5.24
N PRO A 52 30.97 12.56 -5.69
CA PRO A 52 29.65 12.36 -6.31
C PRO A 52 28.45 12.65 -5.39
N ASN A 53 28.63 12.53 -4.07
CA ASN A 53 27.54 12.62 -3.09
C ASN A 53 27.36 14.01 -2.46
N VAL A 54 28.03 15.06 -2.96
CA VAL A 54 27.98 16.41 -2.33
C VAL A 54 27.10 17.44 -3.03
N ARG A 55 26.32 17.02 -4.05
CA ARG A 55 25.44 17.93 -4.80
C ARG A 55 24.46 18.68 -3.90
N GLY A 56 23.81 17.96 -2.98
CA GLY A 56 22.90 18.56 -2.01
C GLY A 56 23.62 19.56 -1.10
N TRP A 57 24.79 19.18 -0.60
CA TRP A 57 25.62 20.02 0.26
C TRP A 57 26.06 21.33 -0.40
N LEU A 58 26.44 21.30 -1.68
CA LEU A 58 26.75 22.51 -2.44
C LEU A 58 25.53 23.43 -2.58
N TYR A 59 24.35 22.86 -2.81
CA TYR A 59 23.11 23.65 -2.88
C TYR A 59 22.74 24.29 -1.54
N TRP A 60 22.79 23.53 -0.45
CA TRP A 60 22.40 24.03 0.87
C TRP A 60 23.41 25.01 1.45
N SER A 61 24.71 24.82 1.18
CA SER A 61 25.77 25.72 1.62
C SER A 61 25.72 27.08 0.90
N ASP A 62 25.27 27.09 -0.36
CA ASP A 62 24.96 28.32 -1.10
C ASP A 62 23.83 29.10 -0.43
N LYS A 63 22.76 28.39 -0.02
CA LYS A 63 21.64 29.00 0.71
C LYS A 63 21.99 29.44 2.12
N ALA A 64 22.90 28.74 2.79
CA ALA A 64 23.41 29.08 4.11
C ALA A 64 24.45 30.23 4.07
N GLY A 65 24.83 30.73 2.89
CA GLY A 65 25.83 31.79 2.73
C GLY A 65 27.26 31.34 3.08
N ILE A 66 27.52 30.03 3.03
CA ILE A 66 28.86 29.44 3.23
C ILE A 66 29.69 29.55 1.95
N LEU A 67 29.04 29.32 0.81
CA LEU A 67 29.64 29.43 -0.52
C LEU A 67 28.69 30.19 -1.45
N ARG A 68 29.17 30.54 -2.65
CA ARG A 68 28.38 31.14 -3.73
C ARG A 68 28.53 30.29 -4.98
N ARG A 69 27.42 30.01 -5.65
CA ARG A 69 27.40 29.33 -6.95
C ARG A 69 26.98 30.29 -8.05
N GLU A 70 27.88 30.53 -8.99
CA GLU A 70 27.64 31.41 -10.14
C GLU A 70 27.41 30.58 -11.41
N PRO A 71 26.32 30.79 -12.16
CA PRO A 71 26.09 30.09 -13.42
C PRO A 71 27.26 30.24 -14.40
N SER A 72 27.69 29.13 -14.99
CA SER A 72 28.74 29.12 -16.01
C SER A 72 28.48 27.97 -16.99
N GLY A 73 27.94 28.30 -18.16
CA GLY A 73 27.47 27.33 -19.15
C GLY A 73 26.37 26.42 -18.57
N SER A 74 26.57 25.09 -18.68
CA SER A 74 25.68 24.08 -18.10
C SER A 74 26.01 23.71 -16.64
N SER A 75 26.91 24.46 -15.99
CA SER A 75 27.34 24.21 -14.60
C SER A 75 27.40 25.50 -13.77
N TYR A 76 28.05 25.43 -12.60
CA TYR A 76 28.26 26.55 -11.69
C TYR A 76 29.73 26.66 -11.30
N LYS A 77 30.30 27.86 -11.29
CA LYS A 77 31.55 28.15 -10.59
C LYS A 77 31.25 28.33 -9.10
N VAL A 78 32.03 27.67 -8.25
CA VAL A 78 31.82 27.64 -6.81
C VAL A 78 32.90 28.45 -6.10
N TYR A 79 32.50 29.38 -5.24
CA TYR A 79 33.40 30.23 -4.45
C TYR A 79 33.06 30.11 -2.97
N LEU A 80 34.07 29.98 -2.11
CA LEU A 80 33.86 30.01 -0.67
C LEU A 80 33.65 31.46 -0.21
N LEU A 81 32.61 31.71 0.60
CA LEU A 81 32.29 33.03 1.15
C LEU A 81 32.79 33.21 2.59
N CYS A 82 33.16 32.10 3.24
CA CYS A 82 33.59 32.05 4.63
C CYS A 82 35.00 31.44 4.73
N GLY A 83 35.62 31.46 5.92
CA GLY A 83 36.84 30.68 6.17
C GLY A 83 36.57 29.15 6.18
N THR A 84 37.62 28.37 6.34
CA THR A 84 37.57 26.89 6.36
C THR A 84 37.40 26.29 7.76
N ASP A 85 37.20 27.11 8.80
CA ASP A 85 37.00 26.63 10.17
C ASP A 85 35.72 25.79 10.28
N GLU A 86 35.90 24.49 10.49
CA GLU A 86 34.84 23.49 10.47
C GLU A 86 33.72 23.82 11.49
N LYS A 87 34.09 24.24 12.71
CA LYS A 87 33.13 24.54 13.79
C LYS A 87 32.22 25.70 13.39
N THR A 88 32.79 26.75 12.83
CA THR A 88 32.05 27.93 12.34
C THR A 88 31.14 27.58 11.17
N LEU A 89 31.63 26.78 10.23
CA LEU A 89 30.87 26.36 9.05
C LEU A 89 29.67 25.48 9.41
N ARG A 90 29.87 24.48 10.28
CA ARG A 90 28.79 23.64 10.80
C ARG A 90 27.77 24.47 11.57
N SER A 91 28.22 25.41 12.41
CA SER A 91 27.32 26.32 13.13
C SER A 91 26.44 27.14 12.17
N LYS A 92 27.00 27.70 11.10
CA LYS A 92 26.22 28.44 10.09
C LYS A 92 25.21 27.56 9.37
N PHE A 93 25.61 26.33 9.02
CA PHE A 93 24.74 25.38 8.35
C PHE A 93 23.56 24.97 9.25
N ILE A 94 23.83 24.67 10.53
CA ILE A 94 22.82 24.37 11.54
C ILE A 94 21.87 25.55 11.75
N GLN A 95 22.39 26.79 11.87
CA GLN A 95 21.57 27.98 12.00
C GLN A 95 20.62 28.18 10.81
N TYR A 96 21.08 27.93 9.59
CA TYR A 96 20.23 27.95 8.41
C TYR A 96 19.15 26.87 8.45
N GLN A 97 19.49 25.63 8.84
CA GLN A 97 18.52 24.55 8.98
C GLN A 97 17.47 24.84 10.05
N VAL A 98 17.88 25.33 11.22
CA VAL A 98 16.97 25.74 12.31
C VAL A 98 16.07 26.88 11.86
N LYS A 99 16.60 27.89 11.16
CA LYS A 99 15.79 28.98 10.60
C LYS A 99 14.78 28.48 9.57
N LYS A 100 15.19 27.59 8.66
CA LYS A 100 14.31 26.97 7.67
C LYS A 100 13.22 26.12 8.33
N LEU A 101 13.58 25.31 9.33
CA LEU A 101 12.61 24.53 10.11
C LEU A 101 11.66 25.42 10.91
N ALA A 102 12.14 26.55 11.44
CA ALA A 102 11.30 27.53 12.12
C ALA A 102 10.38 28.28 11.15
N GLU A 103 10.86 28.65 9.96
CA GLU A 103 10.04 29.23 8.89
C GLU A 103 9.00 28.23 8.36
N GLU A 104 9.38 26.96 8.21
CA GLU A 104 8.46 25.87 7.89
C GLU A 104 7.45 25.69 9.03
N SER A 105 7.89 25.62 10.29
CA SER A 105 7.02 25.53 11.47
C SER A 105 6.06 26.72 11.61
N LEU A 106 6.50 27.95 11.33
CA LEU A 106 5.65 29.15 11.25
C LEU A 106 4.69 29.11 10.06
N ARG A 107 5.09 28.44 8.96
CA ARG A 107 4.20 28.14 7.83
C ARG A 107 3.08 27.17 8.21
N TYR A 108 3.32 26.32 9.22
CA TYR A 108 2.44 25.26 9.72
C TYR A 108 1.61 25.64 10.95
N SER A 109 1.95 26.69 11.70
CA SER A 109 1.08 27.23 12.77
C SER A 109 0.13 28.30 12.22
N ARG A 110 -0.82 27.89 11.37
CA ARG A 110 -1.91 28.76 10.87
C ARG A 110 -3.20 28.43 11.62
N GLU A 111 -3.12 28.57 12.94
CA GLU A 111 -4.24 28.32 13.84
C GLU A 111 -5.30 29.39 13.63
N ILE A 112 -6.47 29.00 13.18
CA ILE A 112 -7.58 29.93 12.93
C ILE A 112 -8.33 30.25 14.21
N SER A 113 -9.09 31.35 14.22
CA SER A 113 -10.01 31.64 15.32
C SER A 113 -11.15 30.62 15.31
N TYR A 114 -11.40 29.94 16.44
CA TYR A 114 -12.49 28.98 16.54
C TYR A 114 -13.18 28.97 17.91
N LYS A 115 -14.43 28.52 17.91
CA LYS A 115 -15.20 28.22 19.12
C LYS A 115 -15.71 26.78 19.07
N VAL A 116 -15.54 26.06 20.16
CA VAL A 116 -15.98 24.66 20.29
C VAL A 116 -17.26 24.59 21.09
N GLU A 117 -18.27 23.97 20.50
CA GLU A 117 -19.51 23.62 21.20
C GLU A 117 -19.38 22.30 21.95
N GLY A 118 -19.98 22.24 23.15
CA GLY A 118 -19.85 21.10 24.04
C GLY A 118 -20.56 19.82 23.56
N PHE A 119 -20.09 18.67 24.06
CA PHE A 119 -20.62 17.34 23.74
C PHE A 119 -22.14 17.21 23.92
N GLU A 120 -22.72 17.80 24.98
CA GLU A 120 -24.17 17.72 25.20
C GLU A 120 -24.98 18.42 24.12
N LEU A 121 -24.47 19.54 23.57
CA LEU A 121 -25.11 20.22 22.45
C LEU A 121 -24.98 19.39 21.16
N CYS A 122 -23.80 18.80 20.90
CA CYS A 122 -23.58 17.82 19.83
C CYS A 122 -24.65 16.73 19.85
N ARG A 123 -24.78 16.09 21.02
CA ARG A 123 -25.69 14.99 21.27
C ARG A 123 -27.14 15.41 21.07
N LYS A 124 -27.53 16.61 21.53
CA LYS A 124 -28.86 17.18 21.29
C LYS A 124 -29.16 17.36 19.79
N LYS A 125 -28.19 17.86 19.01
CA LYS A 125 -28.35 18.01 17.55
C LYS A 125 -28.41 16.64 16.85
N LEU A 126 -27.60 15.68 17.26
CA LEU A 126 -27.67 14.29 16.78
C LEU A 126 -29.04 13.66 17.08
N LYS A 127 -29.63 13.90 18.27
CA LYS A 127 -31.00 13.44 18.59
C LYS A 127 -32.03 14.01 17.62
N LYS A 128 -31.90 15.29 17.26
CA LYS A 128 -32.79 15.93 16.27
C LYS A 128 -32.56 15.36 14.86
N PHE A 129 -31.30 15.13 14.48
CA PHE A 129 -30.94 14.64 13.16
C PHE A 129 -31.32 13.16 12.94
N LEU A 130 -30.98 12.26 13.87
CA LEU A 130 -31.21 10.82 13.72
C LEU A 130 -32.56 10.35 14.28
N GLY A 131 -33.19 11.16 15.14
CA GLY A 131 -34.36 10.79 15.91
C GLY A 131 -33.99 10.31 17.32
N ARG A 132 -34.73 10.79 18.32
CA ARG A 132 -34.45 10.54 19.75
C ARG A 132 -34.38 9.05 20.10
N ARG A 133 -35.36 8.25 19.64
CA ARG A 133 -35.42 6.80 19.90
C ARG A 133 -34.22 6.08 19.27
N ARG A 134 -33.93 6.40 17.99
CA ARG A 134 -32.83 5.79 17.26
C ARG A 134 -31.48 6.05 17.91
N LEU A 135 -31.17 7.30 18.28
CA LEU A 135 -29.91 7.61 18.96
C LEU A 135 -29.81 6.92 20.32
N SER A 136 -30.90 6.91 21.11
CA SER A 136 -30.90 6.25 22.43
C SER A 136 -30.63 4.75 22.32
N ASN A 137 -31.15 4.10 21.28
CA ASN A 137 -30.86 2.68 21.01
C ASN A 137 -29.40 2.48 20.60
N ILE A 138 -28.86 3.33 19.72
CA ILE A 138 -27.44 3.27 19.31
C ILE A 138 -26.52 3.42 20.53
N GLU A 139 -26.78 4.41 21.40
CA GLU A 139 -26.00 4.63 22.63
C GLU A 139 -26.04 3.42 23.57
N LYS A 140 -27.23 2.84 23.76
CA LYS A 140 -27.42 1.65 24.60
C LYS A 140 -26.69 0.44 24.02
N GLU A 141 -26.84 0.18 22.72
CA GLU A 141 -26.19 -0.96 22.07
C GLU A 141 -24.68 -0.82 22.06
N TYR A 142 -24.16 0.37 21.76
CA TYR A 142 -22.72 0.62 21.76
C TYR A 142 -22.13 0.39 23.17
N ARG A 143 -22.82 0.89 24.21
CA ARG A 143 -22.43 0.67 25.60
C ARG A 143 -22.39 -0.80 25.98
N ASN A 144 -23.40 -1.56 25.57
CA ASN A 144 -23.51 -2.97 25.92
C ASN A 144 -22.54 -3.87 25.14
N LYS A 145 -22.25 -3.53 23.88
CA LYS A 145 -21.50 -4.40 22.96
C LYS A 145 -20.02 -4.04 22.83
N ILE A 146 -19.67 -2.74 22.93
CA ILE A 146 -18.34 -2.22 22.60
C ILE A 146 -17.71 -1.50 23.78
N GLY A 147 -18.39 -0.52 24.38
CA GLY A 147 -17.84 0.28 25.47
C GLY A 147 -18.43 1.69 25.51
N ASP A 148 -17.71 2.67 26.07
CA ASP A 148 -18.20 4.05 26.17
C ASP A 148 -18.50 4.66 24.78
N PRO A 149 -19.76 5.06 24.47
CA PRO A 149 -20.09 5.64 23.18
C PRO A 149 -19.61 7.08 23.00
N LYS A 150 -19.08 7.77 24.02
CA LYS A 150 -18.77 9.21 23.96
C LYS A 150 -17.91 9.59 22.74
N MET A 151 -16.80 8.87 22.52
CA MET A 151 -15.91 9.14 21.39
C MET A 151 -16.56 8.82 20.04
N PHE A 152 -17.32 7.72 19.96
CA PHE A 152 -18.08 7.38 18.77
C PHE A 152 -19.10 8.47 18.41
N LEU A 153 -19.86 8.96 19.39
CA LEU A 153 -20.85 10.02 19.21
C LEU A 153 -20.21 11.36 18.81
N LEU A 154 -19.06 11.71 19.39
CA LEU A 154 -18.30 12.89 18.99
C LEU A 154 -17.90 12.82 17.51
N ARG A 155 -17.35 11.68 17.06
CA ARG A 155 -16.99 11.45 15.65
C ARG A 155 -18.23 11.45 14.74
N LEU A 156 -19.31 10.82 15.20
CA LEU A 156 -20.58 10.75 14.47
C LEU A 156 -21.22 12.13 14.30
N GLY A 157 -21.06 13.02 15.28
CA GLY A 157 -21.55 14.40 15.26
C GLY A 157 -20.54 15.43 14.77
N ASN A 158 -19.33 15.05 14.35
CA ASN A 158 -18.31 16.00 13.94
C ASN A 158 -18.81 16.87 12.77
N GLY A 159 -18.85 18.19 12.95
CA GLY A 159 -19.39 19.11 11.94
C GLY A 159 -20.92 19.20 11.86
N ILE A 160 -21.67 18.59 12.79
CA ILE A 160 -23.15 18.75 12.86
C ILE A 160 -23.56 20.19 13.24
N ILE A 161 -22.67 20.88 13.93
CA ILE A 161 -22.67 22.33 14.12
C ILE A 161 -21.36 22.77 13.49
N CYS A 162 -21.46 23.59 12.45
CA CYS A 162 -20.30 24.09 11.73
C CYS A 162 -20.75 25.33 10.94
N ASP A 163 -20.52 26.50 11.53
CA ASP A 163 -20.81 27.79 10.94
C ASP A 163 -19.48 28.46 10.58
N PHE A 164 -19.36 28.82 9.31
CA PHE A 164 -18.22 29.52 8.76
C PHE A 164 -18.57 30.99 8.61
N ASN A 165 -17.64 31.88 8.97
CA ASN A 165 -17.83 33.29 8.65
C ASN A 165 -17.86 33.52 7.12
N GLU A 166 -18.24 34.74 6.70
CA GLU A 166 -18.45 35.06 5.29
C GLU A 166 -17.19 34.88 4.41
N PRO A 167 -15.97 35.33 4.84
CA PRO A 167 -14.75 35.09 4.07
C PRO A 167 -14.50 33.61 3.77
N LEU A 168 -14.59 32.74 4.79
CA LEU A 168 -14.37 31.31 4.63
C LEU A 168 -15.48 30.65 3.79
N SER A 169 -16.74 31.05 4.01
CA SER A 169 -17.86 30.58 3.19
C SER A 169 -17.69 30.91 1.70
N SER A 170 -17.13 32.08 1.39
CA SER A 170 -16.83 32.49 0.02
C SER A 170 -15.79 31.59 -0.62
N VAL A 171 -14.70 31.29 0.09
CA VAL A 171 -13.67 30.35 -0.41
C VAL A 171 -14.29 29.00 -0.75
N PHE A 172 -15.09 28.42 0.15
CA PHE A 172 -15.72 27.13 -0.14
C PHE A 172 -16.66 27.20 -1.35
N LYS A 173 -17.45 28.26 -1.53
CA LYS A 173 -18.30 28.43 -2.71
C LYS A 173 -17.49 28.51 -4.02
N SER A 174 -16.28 29.06 -4.00
CA SER A 174 -15.42 29.14 -5.18
C SER A 174 -14.82 27.79 -5.61
N TYR A 175 -14.63 26.86 -4.68
CA TYR A 175 -13.96 25.59 -4.97
C TYR A 175 -14.86 24.36 -4.88
N TRP A 176 -15.86 24.34 -4.01
CA TRP A 176 -16.75 23.20 -3.83
C TRP A 176 -17.93 23.26 -4.80
N THR A 177 -17.93 22.36 -5.78
CA THR A 177 -18.95 22.29 -6.84
C THR A 177 -20.06 21.29 -6.49
N GLU A 178 -21.13 21.26 -7.29
CA GLU A 178 -22.18 20.24 -7.18
C GLU A 178 -21.63 18.82 -7.40
N ASP A 179 -20.62 18.66 -8.26
CA ASP A 179 -19.91 17.39 -8.45
C ASP A 179 -19.22 16.91 -7.17
N CYS A 180 -18.73 17.83 -6.33
CA CYS A 180 -18.15 17.49 -5.04
C CYS A 180 -19.22 16.88 -4.11
N ASP A 181 -20.43 17.43 -4.10
CA ASP A 181 -21.53 16.88 -3.31
C ASP A 181 -22.02 15.52 -3.83
N ALA A 182 -22.14 15.37 -5.16
CA ALA A 182 -22.53 14.11 -5.78
C ALA A 182 -21.50 13.01 -5.47
N ALA A 183 -20.21 13.32 -5.63
CA ALA A 183 -19.13 12.40 -5.29
C ALA A 183 -19.05 12.10 -3.79
N LEU A 184 -19.31 13.07 -2.91
CA LEU A 184 -19.34 12.86 -1.47
C LEU A 184 -20.43 11.86 -1.05
N LYS A 185 -21.61 11.92 -1.68
CA LYS A 185 -22.71 10.96 -1.43
C LYS A 185 -22.28 9.54 -1.80
N ILE A 186 -21.78 9.34 -3.02
CA ILE A 186 -21.28 8.05 -3.52
C ILE A 186 -20.14 7.53 -2.62
N HIS A 187 -19.24 8.43 -2.20
CA HIS A 187 -18.14 8.08 -1.32
C HIS A 187 -18.62 7.60 0.06
N ILE A 188 -19.59 8.27 0.67
CA ILE A 188 -20.16 7.87 1.95
C ILE A 188 -20.92 6.54 1.84
N GLU A 189 -21.57 6.26 0.71
CA GLU A 189 -22.19 4.96 0.46
C GLU A 189 -21.14 3.84 0.43
N LYS A 190 -19.99 4.08 -0.22
CA LYS A 190 -18.90 3.11 -0.30
C LYS A 190 -18.15 2.94 1.03
N TYR A 191 -17.69 4.03 1.64
CA TYR A 191 -16.73 3.99 2.75
C TYR A 191 -17.36 4.31 4.12
N GLY A 192 -18.63 4.70 4.16
CA GLY A 192 -19.35 5.01 5.39
C GLY A 192 -19.29 6.47 5.80
N PHE A 193 -20.13 6.81 6.78
CA PHE A 193 -20.40 8.19 7.17
C PHE A 193 -19.18 8.93 7.74
N LEU A 194 -18.24 8.22 8.37
CA LEU A 194 -17.04 8.79 9.01
C LEU A 194 -15.83 8.94 8.07
N SER A 195 -16.03 8.76 6.76
CA SER A 195 -14.95 8.66 5.75
C SER A 195 -14.64 9.97 5.01
N THR A 196 -15.17 11.11 5.46
CA THR A 196 -15.04 12.45 4.85
C THR A 196 -13.58 12.90 4.72
N ARG A 197 -12.72 12.59 5.69
CA ARG A 197 -11.28 12.86 5.57
C ARG A 197 -10.67 12.14 4.38
N TYR A 198 -10.96 10.86 4.23
CA TYR A 198 -10.50 10.05 3.10
C TYR A 198 -11.03 10.57 1.75
N PHE A 199 -12.27 11.08 1.72
CA PHE A 199 -12.83 11.75 0.54
C PHE A 199 -11.98 12.97 0.15
N CYS A 200 -11.68 13.85 1.10
CA CYS A 200 -10.87 15.04 0.88
C CYS A 200 -9.44 14.72 0.41
N ASP A 201 -8.85 13.63 0.91
CA ASP A 201 -7.48 13.24 0.56
C ASP A 201 -7.38 12.53 -0.79
N LYS A 202 -8.38 11.71 -1.14
CA LYS A 202 -8.31 10.83 -2.33
C LYS A 202 -9.20 11.27 -3.47
N LYS A 203 -10.41 11.77 -3.19
CA LYS A 203 -11.44 12.02 -4.22
C LYS A 203 -11.55 13.50 -4.58
N LEU A 204 -11.55 14.39 -3.61
CA LEU A 204 -11.62 15.83 -3.87
C LEU A 204 -10.53 16.34 -4.84
N PRO A 205 -9.26 15.88 -4.77
CA PRO A 205 -8.23 16.29 -5.73
C PRO A 205 -8.43 15.70 -7.13
N GLN A 206 -9.12 14.56 -7.26
CA GLN A 206 -9.49 13.96 -8.55
C GLN A 206 -10.61 14.76 -9.22
N ILE A 207 -11.57 15.26 -8.44
CA ILE A 207 -12.72 16.05 -8.92
C ILE A 207 -12.26 17.44 -9.35
N LEU A 208 -11.51 18.14 -8.49
CA LEU A 208 -11.09 19.52 -8.78
C LEU A 208 -9.90 19.58 -9.76
N GLY A 209 -9.13 18.51 -9.86
CA GLY A 209 -7.82 18.50 -10.51
C GLY A 209 -6.72 19.05 -9.61
N LYS A 210 -5.49 18.51 -9.76
CA LYS A 210 -4.35 18.79 -8.87
C LYS A 210 -4.04 20.29 -8.69
N TYR A 211 -4.11 21.06 -9.78
CA TYR A 211 -3.80 22.49 -9.74
C TYR A 211 -4.85 23.29 -8.95
N ARG A 212 -6.14 23.08 -9.25
CA ARG A 212 -7.24 23.78 -8.57
C ARG A 212 -7.31 23.39 -7.09
N TYR A 213 -7.11 22.11 -6.77
CA TYR A 213 -7.05 21.64 -5.39
C TYR A 213 -5.89 22.27 -4.60
N LYS A 214 -4.70 22.38 -5.21
CA LYS A 214 -3.57 23.08 -4.58
C LYS A 214 -3.87 24.57 -4.38
N LYS A 215 -4.51 25.22 -5.35
CA LYS A 215 -4.93 26.62 -5.24
C LYS A 215 -5.94 26.81 -4.10
N PHE A 216 -6.90 25.90 -3.98
CA PHE A 216 -7.88 25.88 -2.88
C PHE A 216 -7.18 25.82 -1.51
N LEU A 217 -6.28 24.85 -1.31
CA LEU A 217 -5.54 24.74 -0.05
C LEU A 217 -4.65 25.96 0.21
N ASN A 218 -3.97 26.48 -0.82
CA ASN A 218 -3.15 27.68 -0.67
C ASN A 218 -3.99 28.89 -0.25
N GLU A 219 -5.19 29.06 -0.82
CA GLU A 219 -6.07 30.18 -0.45
C GLU A 219 -6.57 30.06 0.99
N LEU A 220 -6.94 28.85 1.43
CA LEU A 220 -7.25 28.61 2.85
C LEU A 220 -6.08 28.98 3.75
N MET A 221 -4.88 28.59 3.33
CA MET A 221 -3.68 28.85 4.08
C MET A 221 -3.34 30.34 4.09
N GLU A 222 -3.39 31.06 2.96
CA GLU A 222 -2.98 32.46 2.84
C GLU A 222 -3.92 33.42 3.57
N ARG A 223 -5.21 33.10 3.61
CA ARG A 223 -6.26 33.96 4.18
C ARG A 223 -6.71 33.52 5.58
N TRP A 224 -5.95 32.62 6.23
CA TRP A 224 -6.32 32.00 7.50
C TRP A 224 -6.73 32.98 8.60
N GLN A 225 -6.09 34.17 8.66
CA GLN A 225 -6.38 35.21 9.66
C GLN A 225 -7.78 35.82 9.51
N GLU A 226 -8.39 35.71 8.33
CA GLU A 226 -9.75 36.19 8.06
C GLU A 226 -10.81 35.20 8.53
N PHE A 227 -10.44 33.99 8.95
CA PHE A 227 -11.37 32.90 9.15
C PHE A 227 -11.74 32.70 10.61
N GLU A 228 -13.05 32.55 10.82
CA GLU A 228 -13.62 32.17 12.10
C GLU A 228 -14.57 31.00 11.90
N VAL A 229 -14.48 30.02 12.80
CA VAL A 229 -15.31 28.81 12.76
C VAL A 229 -15.95 28.56 14.12
N LEU A 230 -17.28 28.43 14.12
CA LEU A 230 -18.00 27.79 15.21
C LEU A 230 -18.23 26.34 14.84
N TYR A 231 -17.68 25.39 15.59
CA TYR A 231 -17.92 23.98 15.30
C TYR A 231 -18.12 23.12 16.54
N CYS A 232 -18.70 21.95 16.31
CA CYS A 232 -18.84 20.91 17.31
C CYS A 232 -18.07 19.67 16.88
N GLY A 233 -17.14 19.22 17.71
CA GLY A 233 -16.24 18.12 17.38
C GLY A 233 -15.26 17.79 18.49
N TRP A 234 -14.29 16.94 18.17
CA TRP A 234 -13.12 16.72 19.03
C TRP A 234 -12.17 17.90 18.87
N GLU A 235 -11.88 18.61 19.96
CA GLU A 235 -10.93 19.72 19.95
C GLU A 235 -9.52 19.19 19.64
N PRO A 236 -8.86 19.67 18.58
CA PRO A 236 -7.48 19.32 18.32
C PRO A 236 -6.60 19.93 19.42
N VAL A 237 -5.79 19.09 20.06
CA VAL A 237 -4.85 19.46 21.16
C VAL A 237 -3.89 20.60 20.76
N THR A 238 -3.73 20.84 19.46
CA THR A 238 -2.79 21.79 18.84
C THR A 238 -3.48 22.92 18.06
N GLY A 239 -4.76 23.22 18.37
CA GLY A 239 -5.53 24.24 17.68
C GLY A 239 -6.05 23.82 16.29
N LEU A 240 -7.08 24.50 15.79
CA LEU A 240 -7.67 24.23 14.47
C LEU A 240 -6.82 24.91 13.39
N GLN A 241 -6.14 24.11 12.56
CA GLN A 241 -5.28 24.62 11.50
C GLN A 241 -6.07 24.90 10.21
N ALA A 242 -5.64 25.90 9.43
CA ALA A 242 -6.32 26.27 8.18
C ALA A 242 -6.34 25.14 7.13
N ASP A 243 -5.34 24.26 7.10
CA ASP A 243 -5.31 23.07 6.25
C ASP A 243 -6.23 21.95 6.73
N TYR A 244 -6.96 22.11 7.83
CA TYR A 244 -8.03 21.19 8.25
C TYR A 244 -9.43 21.64 7.82
N LEU A 245 -9.58 22.88 7.34
CA LEU A 245 -10.87 23.49 7.05
C LEU A 245 -11.66 22.74 5.98
N HIS A 246 -11.00 22.20 4.96
CA HIS A 246 -11.69 21.42 3.92
C HIS A 246 -12.23 20.07 4.43
N TYR A 247 -11.59 19.46 5.43
CA TYR A 247 -12.15 18.28 6.12
C TYR A 247 -13.41 18.64 6.90
N LEU A 248 -13.35 19.75 7.65
CA LEU A 248 -14.46 20.22 8.46
C LEU A 248 -15.67 20.65 7.59
N TYR A 249 -15.39 21.20 6.42
CA TYR A 249 -16.41 21.49 5.41
C TYR A 249 -17.10 20.22 4.92
N ALA A 250 -16.34 19.19 4.54
CA ALA A 250 -16.91 17.90 4.12
C ALA A 250 -17.77 17.25 5.23
N ASP A 251 -17.31 17.33 6.48
CA ASP A 251 -18.05 16.88 7.67
C ASP A 251 -19.35 17.65 7.92
N SER A 252 -19.38 18.94 7.62
CA SER A 252 -20.62 19.74 7.65
C SER A 252 -21.54 19.40 6.48
N ARG A 253 -20.99 19.25 5.27
CA ARG A 253 -21.74 18.97 4.04
C ARG A 253 -22.56 17.69 4.13
N ARG A 254 -22.05 16.61 4.73
CA ARG A 254 -22.85 15.36 4.90
C ARG A 254 -24.16 15.59 5.69
N PHE A 255 -24.19 16.52 6.64
CA PHE A 255 -25.42 16.88 7.36
C PHE A 255 -26.32 17.80 6.54
N GLN A 256 -25.75 18.79 5.84
CA GLN A 256 -26.49 19.71 4.98
C GLN A 256 -27.18 18.96 3.82
N LEU A 257 -26.50 17.94 3.27
CA LEU A 257 -27.02 16.99 2.29
C LEU A 257 -28.00 15.95 2.88
N LYS A 258 -28.27 16.01 4.18
CA LYS A 258 -29.19 15.12 4.93
C LYS A 258 -28.84 13.62 4.83
N ILE A 259 -27.58 13.28 4.58
CA ILE A 259 -27.12 11.89 4.49
C ILE A 259 -27.24 11.25 5.88
N LYS A 260 -27.93 10.11 5.98
CA LYS A 260 -28.07 9.39 7.26
C LYS A 260 -26.99 8.32 7.39
N PRO A 261 -26.29 8.24 8.54
CA PRO A 261 -25.37 7.15 8.79
C PRO A 261 -26.14 5.82 8.83
N TRP A 262 -25.58 4.81 8.18
CA TRP A 262 -25.95 3.42 8.38
C TRP A 262 -25.10 2.88 9.53
N ILE A 263 -25.75 2.45 10.61
CA ILE A 263 -25.09 2.00 11.84
C ILE A 263 -25.65 0.63 12.16
N GLU A 264 -24.76 -0.36 12.11
CA GLU A 264 -25.03 -1.74 12.48
C GLU A 264 -23.92 -2.22 13.42
N PHE A 265 -24.26 -3.11 14.35
CA PHE A 265 -23.30 -3.75 15.24
C PHE A 265 -23.06 -5.18 14.76
N LYS A 266 -21.89 -5.42 14.19
CA LYS A 266 -21.50 -6.75 13.70
C LYS A 266 -20.53 -7.42 14.65
N ARG A 267 -20.49 -8.76 14.64
CA ARG A 267 -19.40 -9.52 15.25
C ARG A 267 -18.31 -9.72 14.21
N CYS A 268 -17.07 -9.44 14.58
CA CYS A 268 -15.93 -9.69 13.71
C CYS A 268 -15.78 -11.19 13.48
N ARG A 269 -15.73 -11.63 12.21
CA ARG A 269 -15.56 -13.05 11.85
C ARG A 269 -14.27 -13.67 12.43
N LYS A 270 -13.23 -12.84 12.64
CA LYS A 270 -11.95 -13.29 13.21
C LYS A 270 -11.92 -13.36 14.74
N CYS A 271 -12.20 -12.25 15.41
CA CYS A 271 -12.00 -12.15 16.87
C CYS A 271 -13.29 -12.26 17.69
N GLY A 272 -14.46 -12.36 17.03
CA GLY A 272 -15.77 -12.46 17.68
C GLY A 272 -16.26 -11.19 18.40
N ARG A 273 -15.40 -10.18 18.57
CA ARG A 273 -15.73 -8.89 19.20
C ARG A 273 -16.71 -8.11 18.34
N TYR A 274 -17.58 -7.34 18.99
CA TYR A 274 -18.46 -6.42 18.30
C TYR A 274 -17.69 -5.22 17.74
N PHE A 275 -18.12 -4.73 16.58
CA PHE A 275 -17.63 -3.50 15.98
C PHE A 275 -18.73 -2.83 15.16
N VAL A 276 -18.54 -1.56 14.82
CA VAL A 276 -19.42 -0.81 13.91
C VAL A 276 -18.67 -0.62 12.58
N PRO A 277 -19.21 -1.11 11.43
CA PRO A 277 -18.46 -1.06 10.17
C PRO A 277 -18.07 0.34 9.70
N ILE A 278 -18.88 1.38 9.97
CA ILE A 278 -18.51 2.76 9.61
C ILE A 278 -17.32 3.33 10.39
N GLU A 279 -16.84 2.63 11.42
CA GLU A 279 -15.59 2.96 12.10
C GLU A 279 -14.37 2.32 11.44
N VAL A 280 -14.56 1.39 10.49
CA VAL A 280 -13.46 0.77 9.72
C VAL A 280 -12.81 1.80 8.82
N TYR A 281 -11.47 1.84 8.84
CA TYR A 281 -10.72 2.79 8.05
C TYR A 281 -10.90 2.53 6.55
N PRO A 282 -11.19 3.56 5.73
CA PRO A 282 -11.42 3.40 4.30
C PRO A 282 -10.28 2.70 3.54
N GLU A 283 -9.03 2.90 3.94
CA GLU A 283 -7.84 2.25 3.36
C GLU A 283 -7.86 0.72 3.53
N LYS A 284 -8.61 0.22 4.53
CA LYS A 284 -8.81 -1.21 4.75
C LYS A 284 -9.95 -1.74 3.89
N ILE A 285 -10.96 -0.93 3.62
CA ILE A 285 -12.05 -1.26 2.69
C ILE A 285 -11.51 -1.37 1.26
N ASP A 286 -10.56 -0.53 0.87
CA ASP A 286 -9.91 -0.60 -0.46
C ASP A 286 -9.08 -1.88 -0.71
N LYS A 287 -8.93 -2.74 0.30
CA LYS A 287 -8.28 -4.05 0.16
C LYS A 287 -9.24 -5.16 -0.21
N TYR A 288 -10.53 -4.97 0.05
CA TYR A 288 -11.56 -5.93 -0.32
C TYR A 288 -11.74 -6.00 -1.83
N PRO A 289 -12.39 -7.07 -2.35
CA PRO A 289 -12.76 -7.17 -3.75
C PRO A 289 -13.55 -5.96 -4.26
N ASP A 290 -13.43 -5.66 -5.55
CA ASP A 290 -14.12 -4.54 -6.17
C ASP A 290 -15.64 -4.61 -5.98
N GLY A 291 -16.28 -3.45 -5.81
CA GLY A 291 -17.71 -3.35 -5.51
C GLY A 291 -18.06 -3.47 -4.02
N THR A 292 -17.11 -3.88 -3.16
CA THR A 292 -17.34 -3.94 -1.71
C THR A 292 -17.61 -2.55 -1.12
N THR A 293 -18.63 -2.48 -0.27
CA THR A 293 -18.98 -1.30 0.53
C THR A 293 -18.73 -1.54 2.01
N VAL A 294 -18.77 -0.47 2.79
CA VAL A 294 -18.72 -0.50 4.27
C VAL A 294 -19.78 -1.42 4.88
N ARG A 295 -20.88 -1.68 4.16
CA ARG A 295 -21.97 -2.54 4.62
C ARG A 295 -21.63 -4.01 4.56
N ASP A 296 -20.67 -4.38 3.74
CA ASP A 296 -20.33 -5.78 3.48
C ASP A 296 -19.24 -6.27 4.45
N ILE A 297 -18.49 -5.33 5.04
CA ILE A 297 -17.37 -5.62 5.93
C ILE A 297 -17.82 -6.46 7.15
N GLY A 298 -17.17 -7.62 7.32
CA GLY A 298 -17.32 -8.57 8.42
C GLY A 298 -16.09 -8.64 9.35
N LEU A 299 -15.02 -7.89 9.07
CA LEU A 299 -13.83 -7.82 9.89
C LEU A 299 -13.64 -6.44 10.55
N CYS A 300 -13.22 -6.43 11.83
CA CYS A 300 -12.96 -5.18 12.54
C CYS A 300 -11.62 -4.56 12.13
N ASN A 301 -11.43 -3.27 12.44
CA ASN A 301 -10.20 -2.54 12.16
C ASN A 301 -8.93 -3.31 12.57
N ASN A 302 -8.91 -3.89 13.78
CA ASN A 302 -7.71 -4.55 14.28
C ASN A 302 -7.40 -5.85 13.52
N CYS A 303 -8.42 -6.59 13.08
CA CYS A 303 -8.21 -7.83 12.32
C CYS A 303 -7.91 -7.58 10.84
N LEU A 304 -8.22 -6.39 10.33
CA LEU A 304 -7.83 -5.90 9.00
C LEU A 304 -6.49 -5.15 9.01
N ASP A 305 -5.81 -5.08 10.16
CA ASP A 305 -4.50 -4.43 10.25
C ASP A 305 -3.39 -5.41 9.87
N PHE A 306 -3.00 -5.34 8.60
CA PHE A 306 -1.94 -6.18 8.05
C PHE A 306 -0.53 -5.86 8.61
N SER A 307 -0.35 -4.71 9.26
CA SER A 307 0.92 -4.31 9.87
C SER A 307 1.17 -4.97 11.23
N SER A 308 0.08 -5.39 11.90
CA SER A 308 0.10 -6.03 13.22
C SER A 308 -0.09 -7.55 13.16
N LEU A 309 -0.09 -8.14 11.95
CA LEU A 309 -0.27 -9.59 11.77
C LEU A 309 0.87 -10.35 12.41
N SER A 310 0.57 -11.53 12.96
CA SER A 310 1.51 -12.46 13.61
C SER A 310 2.06 -12.08 15.00
N GLN A 311 1.43 -11.17 15.74
CA GLN A 311 1.78 -10.95 17.16
C GLN A 311 1.33 -12.06 18.13
N LYS A 312 0.86 -13.20 17.62
CA LYS A 312 0.40 -14.31 18.46
C LYS A 312 1.52 -15.32 18.68
N THR A 313 1.55 -15.81 19.91
CA THR A 313 2.39 -16.88 20.47
C THR A 313 2.87 -17.93 19.47
N ARG A 314 4.14 -18.34 19.66
CA ARG A 314 4.86 -19.37 18.92
C ARG A 314 3.99 -20.56 18.51
N MET A 315 3.91 -20.77 17.19
CA MET A 315 3.14 -21.85 16.56
C MET A 315 4.00 -23.12 16.39
N SER A 316 3.38 -24.30 16.51
CA SER A 316 4.06 -25.57 16.20
C SER A 316 4.28 -25.73 14.69
N LYS A 317 5.33 -26.47 14.27
CA LYS A 317 5.57 -26.76 12.84
C LYS A 317 4.35 -27.36 12.16
N ARG A 318 3.66 -28.32 12.81
CA ARG A 318 2.45 -28.96 12.29
C ARG A 318 1.34 -27.95 12.04
N GLU A 319 1.06 -27.07 13.00
CA GLU A 319 0.02 -26.05 12.86
C GLU A 319 0.34 -25.05 11.74
N MET A 320 1.62 -24.69 11.57
CA MET A 320 2.05 -23.81 10.46
C MET A 320 1.74 -24.42 9.09
N LEU A 321 2.04 -25.72 8.91
CA LEU A 321 1.76 -26.43 7.65
C LEU A 321 0.26 -26.59 7.42
N GLU A 322 -0.51 -26.95 8.45
CA GLU A 322 -1.97 -27.10 8.36
C GLU A 322 -2.67 -25.77 8.00
N ARG A 323 -2.24 -24.65 8.59
CA ARG A 323 -2.76 -23.31 8.26
C ARG A 323 -2.37 -22.87 6.86
N LEU A 324 -1.13 -23.16 6.45
CA LEU A 324 -0.70 -22.85 5.09
C LEU A 324 -1.52 -23.63 4.05
N LYS A 325 -1.80 -24.92 4.29
CA LYS A 325 -2.70 -25.72 3.44
C LYS A 325 -4.07 -25.07 3.30
N ARG A 326 -4.70 -24.72 4.42
CA ARG A 326 -6.01 -24.04 4.41
C ARG A 326 -5.96 -22.71 3.67
N LEU A 327 -4.91 -21.92 3.86
CA LEU A 327 -4.73 -20.68 3.09
C LEU A 327 -4.65 -20.97 1.59
N VAL A 328 -3.91 -21.99 1.16
CA VAL A 328 -3.81 -22.36 -0.26
C VAL A 328 -5.15 -22.82 -0.82
N GLU A 329 -5.92 -23.59 -0.05
CA GLU A 329 -7.28 -24.00 -0.41
C GLU A 329 -8.19 -22.79 -0.61
N ILE A 330 -8.18 -21.83 0.32
CA ILE A 330 -8.98 -20.60 0.24
C ILE A 330 -8.55 -19.74 -0.96
N LEU A 331 -7.25 -19.57 -1.17
CA LEU A 331 -6.74 -18.73 -2.26
C LEU A 331 -6.94 -19.37 -3.64
N GLY A 332 -7.02 -20.71 -3.71
CA GLY A 332 -6.98 -21.46 -4.96
C GLY A 332 -5.59 -21.50 -5.62
N PHE A 333 -4.55 -20.96 -4.96
CA PHE A 333 -3.18 -21.00 -5.44
C PHE A 333 -2.16 -20.95 -4.30
N ILE A 334 -0.93 -21.38 -4.60
CA ILE A 334 0.19 -21.32 -3.67
C ILE A 334 0.75 -19.88 -3.64
N PRO A 335 0.68 -19.17 -2.51
CA PRO A 335 1.22 -17.82 -2.43
C PRO A 335 2.75 -17.83 -2.44
N ARG A 336 3.35 -16.71 -2.84
CA ARG A 336 4.81 -16.56 -2.85
C ARG A 336 5.36 -16.53 -1.43
N GLN A 337 6.66 -16.79 -1.25
CA GLN A 337 7.32 -16.77 0.06
C GLN A 337 7.17 -15.42 0.81
N ASP A 338 6.89 -14.31 0.11
CA ASP A 338 6.67 -12.97 0.65
C ASP A 338 5.18 -12.62 0.86
N PHE A 339 4.30 -13.63 0.99
CA PHE A 339 2.84 -13.50 1.09
C PHE A 339 2.30 -12.58 2.20
N LEU A 340 3.08 -12.27 3.23
CA LEU A 340 2.68 -11.27 4.25
C LEU A 340 3.24 -9.87 3.97
N ARG A 341 4.11 -9.69 2.97
CA ARG A 341 4.74 -8.38 2.64
C ARG A 341 3.92 -7.62 1.62
N ASN A 342 3.31 -8.32 0.67
CA ASN A 342 2.50 -7.74 -0.38
C ASN A 342 1.14 -8.46 -0.45
N PHE A 343 0.06 -7.76 -0.11
CA PHE A 343 -1.31 -8.30 -0.08
C PHE A 343 -2.10 -8.07 -1.37
N GLU A 344 -1.49 -7.54 -2.43
CA GLU A 344 -2.18 -7.26 -3.69
C GLU A 344 -2.81 -8.51 -4.31
N TYR A 345 -2.26 -9.71 -4.04
CA TYR A 345 -2.85 -10.96 -4.50
C TYR A 345 -4.25 -11.23 -3.93
N LEU A 346 -4.62 -10.63 -2.79
CA LEU A 346 -5.95 -10.76 -2.21
C LEU A 346 -7.03 -10.05 -3.01
N LYS A 347 -6.66 -9.04 -3.82
CA LYS A 347 -7.61 -8.36 -4.73
C LYS A 347 -8.09 -9.25 -5.88
N ARG A 348 -7.43 -10.40 -6.11
CA ARG A 348 -7.82 -11.39 -7.12
C ARG A 348 -8.98 -12.27 -6.65
N LEU A 349 -9.28 -12.28 -5.36
CA LEU A 349 -10.39 -13.03 -4.79
C LEU A 349 -11.69 -12.36 -5.22
N SER A 350 -12.64 -13.13 -5.73
CA SER A 350 -13.88 -12.58 -6.31
C SER A 350 -14.98 -12.35 -5.29
N SER A 351 -14.95 -13.06 -4.16
CA SER A 351 -15.96 -12.96 -3.11
C SER A 351 -15.40 -12.36 -1.82
N ILE A 352 -16.27 -11.65 -1.11
CA ILE A 352 -15.98 -11.05 0.19
C ILE A 352 -15.70 -12.15 1.22
N GLU A 353 -16.45 -13.25 1.17
CA GLU A 353 -16.29 -14.41 2.04
C GLU A 353 -14.88 -15.01 1.92
N GLN A 354 -14.45 -15.32 0.70
CA GLN A 354 -13.13 -15.89 0.42
C GLN A 354 -12.01 -14.93 0.87
N PHE A 355 -12.19 -13.62 0.63
CA PHE A 355 -11.26 -12.61 1.12
C PHE A 355 -11.15 -12.61 2.64
N GLU A 356 -12.27 -12.61 3.36
CA GLU A 356 -12.26 -12.55 4.81
C GLU A 356 -11.70 -13.84 5.45
N GLU A 357 -11.97 -15.00 4.86
CA GLU A 357 -11.37 -16.27 5.26
C GLU A 357 -9.86 -16.25 5.07
N ALA A 358 -9.38 -15.76 3.92
CA ALA A 358 -7.95 -15.63 3.67
C ALA A 358 -7.29 -14.70 4.68
N VAL A 359 -7.88 -13.53 4.96
CA VAL A 359 -7.38 -12.61 6.00
C VAL A 359 -7.38 -13.28 7.36
N CYS A 360 -8.41 -14.05 7.71
CA CYS A 360 -8.46 -14.76 8.98
C CYS A 360 -7.29 -15.73 9.15
N GLU A 361 -6.88 -16.46 8.11
CA GLU A 361 -5.70 -17.33 8.17
C GLU A 361 -4.39 -16.53 8.21
N LEU A 362 -4.27 -15.48 7.38
CA LEU A 362 -3.07 -14.64 7.30
C LEU A 362 -2.72 -13.95 8.63
N VAL A 363 -3.72 -13.55 9.42
CA VAL A 363 -3.51 -12.90 10.72
C VAL A 363 -2.76 -13.78 11.71
N ASP A 364 -2.97 -15.09 11.65
CA ASP A 364 -2.36 -16.04 12.57
C ASP A 364 -1.07 -16.67 12.01
N LEU A 365 -0.87 -16.65 10.69
CA LEU A 365 0.30 -17.25 10.07
C LEU A 365 1.59 -16.46 10.37
N PRO A 366 2.70 -17.15 10.73
CA PRO A 366 3.99 -16.49 10.84
C PRO A 366 4.55 -16.12 9.46
N PRO A 367 5.40 -15.10 9.35
CA PRO A 367 6.05 -14.76 8.09
C PRO A 367 7.07 -15.83 7.69
N TYR A 368 7.46 -15.83 6.41
CA TYR A 368 8.56 -16.66 5.95
C TYR A 368 9.89 -16.28 6.59
N GLN A 369 10.16 -14.97 6.71
CA GLN A 369 11.35 -14.41 7.33
C GLN A 369 10.95 -13.29 8.29
N MET A 370 11.76 -13.09 9.34
CA MET A 370 11.59 -12.02 10.32
C MET A 370 11.51 -10.64 9.65
N ARG A 371 10.87 -9.70 10.37
CA ARG A 371 10.82 -8.27 10.04
C ARG A 371 11.29 -7.47 11.24
N GLU A 372 11.70 -6.25 10.99
CA GLU A 372 12.21 -5.29 11.99
C GLU A 372 11.26 -5.08 13.18
N ASN A 373 9.95 -5.23 12.98
CA ASN A 373 8.93 -4.96 14.00
C ASN A 373 8.45 -6.20 14.78
N PHE A 374 9.13 -7.34 14.66
CA PHE A 374 8.73 -8.57 15.35
C PHE A 374 9.66 -8.90 16.52
N ASN A 375 9.08 -9.37 17.63
CA ASN A 375 9.86 -9.91 18.73
C ASN A 375 10.34 -11.33 18.36
N PRO A 376 11.66 -11.56 18.20
CA PRO A 376 12.20 -12.86 17.77
C PRO A 376 11.91 -13.98 18.78
N ASP A 377 11.71 -13.66 20.07
CA ASP A 377 11.44 -14.66 21.10
C ASP A 377 9.99 -15.18 21.06
N GLN A 378 9.10 -14.49 20.33
CA GLN A 378 7.67 -14.80 20.30
C GLN A 378 7.23 -15.54 19.04
N ILE A 379 8.02 -15.50 17.96
CA ILE A 379 7.62 -15.99 16.64
C ILE A 379 8.66 -17.00 16.13
N LEU A 380 8.19 -18.15 15.67
CA LEU A 380 8.98 -19.08 14.87
C LEU A 380 8.59 -18.91 13.40
N THR A 381 9.51 -18.43 12.56
CA THR A 381 9.25 -18.20 11.13
C THR A 381 9.31 -19.50 10.32
N PHE A 382 8.72 -19.50 9.11
CA PHE A 382 8.84 -20.66 8.23
C PHE A 382 10.29 -20.95 7.82
N LYS A 383 11.14 -19.93 7.64
CA LYS A 383 12.55 -20.13 7.32
C LYS A 383 13.31 -20.79 8.47
N GLU A 384 13.07 -20.38 9.71
CA GLU A 384 13.71 -21.01 10.88
C GLU A 384 13.20 -22.44 11.10
N ALA A 385 11.91 -22.67 10.88
CA ALA A 385 11.29 -23.98 11.07
C ALA A 385 11.69 -25.00 9.98
N PHE A 386 11.82 -24.59 8.72
CA PHE A 386 11.91 -25.49 7.56
C PHE A 386 13.09 -25.21 6.61
N GLY A 387 13.84 -24.13 6.84
CA GLY A 387 15.02 -23.73 6.06
C GLY A 387 14.72 -23.03 4.74
N SER A 388 13.83 -23.59 3.91
CA SER A 388 13.50 -23.04 2.59
C SER A 388 12.01 -23.11 2.28
N TRP A 389 11.51 -22.19 1.43
CA TRP A 389 10.11 -22.23 0.98
C TRP A 389 9.77 -23.52 0.22
N LEU A 390 10.72 -24.11 -0.54
CA LEU A 390 10.51 -25.41 -1.19
C LEU A 390 10.23 -26.50 -0.15
N ASN A 391 11.00 -26.56 0.93
CA ASN A 391 10.79 -27.53 2.00
C ASN A 391 9.44 -27.33 2.69
N VAL A 392 9.04 -26.07 2.92
CA VAL A 392 7.69 -25.76 3.45
C VAL A 392 6.61 -26.37 2.57
N LEU A 393 6.70 -26.20 1.24
CA LEU A 393 5.70 -26.73 0.31
C LEU A 393 5.72 -28.26 0.23
N LEU A 394 6.90 -28.89 0.32
CA LEU A 394 7.04 -30.35 0.35
C LEU A 394 6.47 -30.94 1.64
N GLU A 395 6.85 -30.40 2.81
CA GLU A 395 6.34 -30.88 4.11
C GLU A 395 4.84 -30.57 4.27
N ALA A 396 4.36 -29.50 3.66
CA ALA A 396 2.93 -29.22 3.54
C ALA A 396 2.23 -30.11 2.49
N GLY A 397 2.91 -31.03 1.80
CA GLY A 397 2.28 -31.87 0.76
C GLY A 397 1.63 -31.06 -0.38
N LEU A 398 2.04 -29.80 -0.57
CA LEU A 398 1.58 -28.92 -1.64
C LEU A 398 2.38 -29.17 -2.93
N LEU A 399 3.58 -29.75 -2.79
CA LEU A 399 4.43 -30.22 -3.88
C LEU A 399 4.83 -31.68 -3.64
N SER A 400 5.04 -32.41 -4.73
CA SER A 400 5.52 -33.80 -4.69
C SER A 400 7.04 -33.87 -4.51
N GLU A 401 7.51 -34.99 -3.95
CA GLU A 401 8.94 -35.31 -3.93
C GLU A 401 9.54 -35.26 -5.35
N GLY A 402 10.78 -34.76 -5.44
CA GLY A 402 11.44 -34.50 -6.73
C GLY A 402 11.11 -33.13 -7.36
N SER A 403 10.23 -32.32 -6.75
CA SER A 403 10.00 -30.94 -7.19
C SER A 403 11.28 -30.09 -7.05
N GLN A 404 11.55 -29.25 -8.05
CA GLN A 404 12.76 -28.44 -8.13
C GLN A 404 12.44 -26.96 -8.30
N LYS A 405 13.15 -26.10 -7.56
CA LYS A 405 13.07 -24.66 -7.76
C LYS A 405 13.91 -24.27 -8.98
N MET A 406 13.27 -23.61 -9.95
CA MET A 406 13.88 -23.10 -11.19
C MET A 406 14.09 -21.58 -11.09
N SER A 407 14.76 -20.98 -12.09
CA SER A 407 14.98 -19.52 -12.14
C SER A 407 13.67 -18.72 -12.24
N ARG A 408 12.64 -19.28 -12.88
CA ARG A 408 11.34 -18.62 -13.14
C ARG A 408 10.15 -19.27 -12.42
N GLY A 409 10.37 -20.27 -11.56
CA GLY A 409 9.27 -21.02 -10.94
C GLY A 409 9.68 -22.34 -10.31
N TYR A 410 8.83 -23.35 -10.44
CA TYR A 410 9.04 -24.70 -9.92
C TYR A 410 8.76 -25.71 -11.02
N LYS A 411 9.66 -26.69 -11.17
CA LYS A 411 9.38 -27.91 -11.89
C LYS A 411 8.76 -28.92 -10.91
N CYS A 412 7.55 -29.39 -11.16
CA CYS A 412 6.82 -30.27 -10.24
C CYS A 412 5.87 -31.21 -11.00
N LEU A 413 5.34 -32.22 -10.32
CA LEU A 413 4.35 -33.15 -10.89
C LEU A 413 2.93 -32.73 -10.51
N ALA A 414 2.02 -32.79 -11.48
CA ALA A 414 0.59 -32.76 -11.26
C ALA A 414 0.08 -34.12 -10.76
N LEU A 415 -1.18 -34.16 -10.31
CA LEU A 415 -1.81 -35.35 -9.71
C LEU A 415 -1.96 -36.52 -10.68
N ASP A 416 -2.06 -36.25 -11.98
CA ASP A 416 -2.12 -37.26 -13.04
C ASP A 416 -0.75 -37.69 -13.59
N GLY A 417 0.33 -37.11 -13.03
CA GLY A 417 1.71 -37.40 -13.42
C GLY A 417 2.30 -36.44 -14.46
N HIS A 418 1.56 -35.44 -14.93
CA HIS A 418 2.13 -34.44 -15.83
C HIS A 418 3.26 -33.62 -15.20
N ILE A 419 4.29 -33.30 -15.98
CA ILE A 419 5.38 -32.40 -15.56
C ILE A 419 4.97 -30.95 -15.82
N CYS A 420 4.89 -30.15 -14.77
CA CYS A 420 4.58 -28.72 -14.82
C CYS A 420 5.84 -27.89 -14.58
N LEU A 421 6.00 -26.78 -15.32
CA LEU A 421 7.13 -25.86 -15.23
C LEU A 421 6.83 -24.62 -14.38
N SER A 422 5.61 -24.52 -13.87
CA SER A 422 5.19 -23.50 -12.91
C SER A 422 4.16 -24.04 -11.91
N LEU A 423 4.01 -23.35 -10.77
CA LEU A 423 2.95 -23.66 -9.80
C LEU A 423 1.56 -23.39 -10.38
N GLY A 424 1.42 -22.36 -11.22
CA GLY A 424 0.16 -22.05 -11.90
C GLY A 424 -0.27 -23.16 -12.84
N GLU A 425 0.67 -23.72 -13.61
CA GLU A 425 0.39 -24.91 -14.42
C GLU A 425 -0.06 -26.09 -13.57
N LYS A 426 0.65 -26.40 -12.47
CA LYS A 426 0.24 -27.48 -11.58
C LYS A 426 -1.18 -27.30 -11.05
N ILE A 427 -1.55 -26.09 -10.63
CA ILE A 427 -2.89 -25.79 -10.12
C ILE A 427 -3.96 -26.06 -11.19
N ILE A 428 -3.73 -25.61 -12.42
CA ILE A 428 -4.68 -25.80 -13.53
C ILE A 428 -4.79 -27.28 -13.87
N ASP A 429 -3.67 -27.97 -14.00
CA ASP A 429 -3.58 -29.39 -14.35
C ASP A 429 -4.27 -30.28 -13.29
N ASP A 430 -3.93 -30.08 -12.01
CA ASP A 430 -4.57 -30.76 -10.88
C ASP A 430 -6.09 -30.51 -10.85
N PHE A 431 -6.53 -29.29 -11.19
CA PHE A 431 -7.94 -28.96 -11.25
C PHE A 431 -8.65 -29.72 -12.37
N LEU A 432 -8.09 -29.72 -13.59
CA LEU A 432 -8.65 -30.44 -14.73
C LEU A 432 -8.77 -31.93 -14.43
N TYR A 433 -7.74 -32.54 -13.83
CA TYR A 433 -7.76 -33.94 -13.43
C TYR A 433 -8.84 -34.22 -12.38
N LYS A 434 -8.91 -33.43 -11.31
CA LYS A 434 -9.92 -33.60 -10.24
C LYS A 434 -11.36 -33.48 -10.74
N GLN A 435 -11.61 -32.62 -11.73
CA GLN A 435 -12.91 -32.46 -12.37
C GLN A 435 -13.21 -33.53 -13.43
N GLY A 436 -12.28 -34.48 -13.66
CA GLY A 436 -12.42 -35.52 -14.66
C GLY A 436 -12.43 -34.97 -16.09
N ILE A 437 -11.78 -33.83 -16.34
CA ILE A 437 -11.70 -33.20 -17.66
C ILE A 437 -10.47 -33.76 -18.40
N PRO A 438 -10.65 -34.55 -19.47
CA PRO A 438 -9.54 -35.06 -20.25
C PRO A 438 -8.79 -33.91 -20.92
N HIS A 439 -7.47 -33.88 -20.76
CA HIS A 439 -6.62 -32.85 -21.32
C HIS A 439 -5.27 -33.44 -21.74
N GLU A 440 -4.75 -32.96 -22.86
CA GLU A 440 -3.40 -33.28 -23.35
C GLU A 440 -2.47 -32.12 -23.02
N LYS A 441 -1.21 -32.41 -22.65
CA LYS A 441 -0.23 -31.38 -22.28
C LYS A 441 0.86 -31.20 -23.35
N GLU A 442 1.41 -29.99 -23.44
CA GLU A 442 2.51 -29.66 -24.36
C GLU A 442 2.20 -30.06 -25.82
N VAL A 443 0.99 -29.71 -26.29
CA VAL A 443 0.53 -30.13 -27.63
C VAL A 443 1.17 -29.21 -28.68
N PRO A 444 1.75 -29.76 -29.77
CA PRO A 444 2.32 -28.96 -30.84
C PRO A 444 1.27 -28.06 -31.50
N TYR A 445 1.62 -26.79 -31.68
CA TYR A 445 0.92 -25.94 -32.63
C TYR A 445 1.19 -26.42 -34.06
N PRO A 446 0.25 -26.23 -35.00
CA PRO A 446 0.46 -26.53 -36.41
C PRO A 446 1.69 -25.81 -36.99
N LEU A 447 2.30 -26.41 -38.01
CA LEU A 447 3.38 -25.80 -38.78
C LEU A 447 2.84 -24.56 -39.51
N ASP A 448 3.61 -23.48 -39.51
CA ASP A 448 3.34 -22.27 -40.29
C ASP A 448 4.66 -21.65 -40.73
N GLU A 449 4.80 -21.33 -42.01
CA GLU A 449 6.07 -20.90 -42.61
C GLU A 449 6.64 -19.60 -42.00
N GLU A 450 5.78 -18.75 -41.42
CA GLU A 450 6.17 -17.46 -40.88
C GLU A 450 6.20 -17.50 -39.33
N LEU A 451 5.12 -17.99 -38.73
CA LEU A 451 4.86 -17.91 -37.30
C LEU A 451 5.24 -19.19 -36.54
N ASN A 452 5.48 -20.32 -37.20
CA ASN A 452 6.01 -21.54 -36.56
C ASN A 452 6.81 -22.44 -37.53
N PRO A 453 7.86 -21.92 -38.20
CA PRO A 453 8.48 -22.62 -39.33
C PRO A 453 9.18 -23.93 -38.94
N GLN A 454 9.62 -24.02 -37.69
CA GLN A 454 10.27 -25.23 -37.16
C GLN A 454 9.29 -26.15 -36.40
N GLY A 455 8.01 -25.79 -36.30
CA GLY A 455 7.02 -26.59 -35.57
C GLY A 455 7.32 -26.75 -34.08
N LEU A 456 8.05 -25.82 -33.47
CA LEU A 456 8.54 -25.91 -32.08
C LEU A 456 7.60 -25.26 -31.06
N LEU A 457 6.59 -24.50 -31.51
CA LEU A 457 5.60 -23.96 -30.60
C LEU A 457 4.73 -25.09 -30.03
N ARG A 458 4.47 -25.00 -28.72
CA ARG A 458 3.67 -25.94 -27.94
C ARG A 458 2.64 -25.13 -27.16
N CYS A 459 1.43 -25.66 -27.03
CA CYS A 459 0.45 -25.14 -26.10
C CYS A 459 0.47 -25.91 -24.79
N ASP A 460 0.15 -25.22 -23.70
CA ASP A 460 0.27 -25.80 -22.36
C ASP A 460 -0.70 -26.98 -22.22
N TRP A 461 -1.96 -26.80 -22.66
CA TRP A 461 -2.91 -27.89 -22.78
C TRP A 461 -3.75 -27.82 -24.05
N LYS A 462 -4.35 -28.96 -24.40
CA LYS A 462 -5.45 -29.05 -25.35
C LYS A 462 -6.61 -29.81 -24.70
N ILE A 463 -7.80 -29.22 -24.75
CA ILE A 463 -9.04 -29.80 -24.24
C ILE A 463 -10.00 -29.88 -25.41
N LYS A 464 -10.30 -31.10 -25.87
CA LYS A 464 -10.99 -31.36 -27.15
C LYS A 464 -10.27 -30.64 -28.31
N ASP A 465 -10.90 -29.66 -28.94
CA ASP A 465 -10.39 -28.85 -30.04
C ASP A 465 -9.86 -27.47 -29.60
N VAL A 466 -9.90 -27.18 -28.30
CA VAL A 466 -9.48 -25.89 -27.74
C VAL A 466 -8.04 -25.97 -27.24
N PHE A 467 -7.20 -25.06 -27.73
CA PHE A 467 -5.84 -24.81 -27.25
C PHE A 467 -5.90 -23.92 -26.02
N VAL A 468 -5.25 -24.32 -24.93
CA VAL A 468 -5.31 -23.63 -23.64
C VAL A 468 -3.91 -23.19 -23.22
N GLU A 469 -3.77 -21.91 -22.90
CA GLU A 469 -2.49 -21.29 -22.50
C GLU A 469 -2.61 -20.65 -21.12
N PHE A 470 -1.63 -20.89 -20.25
CA PHE A 470 -1.45 -20.17 -19.01
C PHE A 470 -0.44 -19.02 -19.18
N VAL A 471 -0.95 -17.79 -19.27
CA VAL A 471 -0.15 -16.58 -19.45
C VAL A 471 0.36 -16.07 -18.09
N GLY A 472 1.22 -16.87 -17.46
CA GLY A 472 1.68 -16.69 -16.08
C GLY A 472 2.72 -15.59 -15.85
N LEU A 473 3.36 -15.10 -16.91
CA LEU A 473 4.40 -14.06 -16.88
C LEU A 473 3.96 -12.85 -17.71
N LYS A 474 4.28 -11.64 -17.24
CA LYS A 474 4.09 -10.38 -17.96
C LYS A 474 5.31 -9.49 -17.77
N GLY A 475 5.72 -8.76 -18.80
CA GLY A 475 6.82 -7.77 -18.72
C GLY A 475 8.21 -8.35 -19.01
N ASN A 476 8.28 -9.59 -19.52
CA ASN A 476 9.50 -10.15 -20.09
C ASN A 476 9.36 -10.13 -21.61
N ILE A 477 10.19 -9.33 -22.29
CA ILE A 477 10.08 -9.08 -23.72
C ILE A 477 10.05 -10.37 -24.54
N GLU A 478 10.93 -11.33 -24.24
CA GLU A 478 11.01 -12.59 -24.98
C GLU A 478 9.74 -13.45 -24.78
N TYR A 479 9.26 -13.56 -23.54
CA TYR A 479 8.03 -14.28 -23.21
C TYR A 479 6.81 -13.62 -23.87
N ASP A 480 6.69 -12.29 -23.73
CA ASP A 480 5.57 -11.51 -24.28
C ASP A 480 5.53 -11.60 -25.82
N LEU A 481 6.69 -11.59 -26.48
CA LEU A 481 6.81 -11.83 -27.92
C LEU A 481 6.37 -13.25 -28.30
N ARG A 482 6.74 -14.26 -27.52
CA ARG A 482 6.33 -15.65 -27.77
C ARG A 482 4.83 -15.83 -27.60
N THR A 483 4.23 -15.29 -26.56
CA THR A 483 2.76 -15.31 -26.36
C THR A 483 2.05 -14.57 -27.49
N LYS A 484 2.55 -13.39 -27.90
CA LYS A 484 1.99 -12.65 -29.05
C LYS A 484 2.04 -13.47 -30.34
N ARG A 485 3.16 -14.15 -30.60
CA ARG A 485 3.33 -15.03 -31.77
C ARG A 485 2.34 -16.20 -31.75
N LYS A 486 2.11 -16.84 -30.60
CA LYS A 486 1.11 -17.90 -30.45
C LYS A 486 -0.32 -17.39 -30.73
N ARG A 487 -0.69 -16.21 -30.22
CA ARG A 487 -1.99 -15.57 -30.51
C ARG A 487 -2.17 -15.28 -32.00
N GLN A 488 -1.14 -14.74 -32.65
CA GLN A 488 -1.17 -14.47 -34.09
C GLN A 488 -1.34 -15.76 -34.91
N LEU A 489 -0.62 -16.81 -34.53
CA LEU A 489 -0.74 -18.12 -35.18
C LEU A 489 -2.14 -18.71 -35.01
N ALA A 490 -2.67 -18.70 -33.79
CA ALA A 490 -4.02 -19.18 -33.51
C ALA A 490 -5.08 -18.42 -34.32
N HIS A 491 -4.95 -17.09 -34.41
CA HIS A 491 -5.84 -16.27 -35.23
C HIS A 491 -5.69 -16.59 -36.73
N LYS A 492 -4.46 -16.68 -37.25
CA LYS A 492 -4.18 -16.98 -38.67
C LYS A 492 -4.78 -18.32 -39.10
N LEU A 493 -4.73 -19.31 -38.21
CA LEU A 493 -5.19 -20.67 -38.46
C LEU A 493 -6.59 -20.96 -37.91
N SER A 494 -7.32 -19.94 -37.44
CA SER A 494 -8.66 -20.08 -36.84
C SER A 494 -8.74 -21.14 -35.72
N LEU A 495 -7.68 -21.27 -34.91
CA LEU A 495 -7.66 -22.17 -33.75
C LEU A 495 -8.48 -21.56 -32.60
N LYS A 496 -9.28 -22.39 -31.93
CA LYS A 496 -9.93 -22.01 -30.66
C LYS A 496 -8.85 -21.89 -29.59
N LEU A 497 -8.43 -20.66 -29.26
CA LEU A 497 -7.46 -20.37 -28.22
C LEU A 497 -8.17 -19.83 -26.97
N PHE A 498 -7.91 -20.44 -25.82
CA PHE A 498 -8.41 -20.01 -24.52
C PHE A 498 -7.24 -19.70 -23.58
N GLU A 499 -7.21 -18.48 -23.04
CA GLU A 499 -6.13 -18.04 -22.16
C GLU A 499 -6.59 -17.95 -20.71
N ILE A 500 -5.77 -18.51 -19.83
CA ILE A 500 -5.89 -18.42 -18.37
C ILE A 500 -4.74 -17.55 -17.87
N SER A 501 -5.02 -16.58 -17.01
CA SER A 501 -4.04 -15.71 -16.39
C SER A 501 -3.92 -16.00 -14.88
N PRO A 502 -2.87 -15.49 -14.21
CA PRO A 502 -2.75 -15.60 -12.75
C PRO A 502 -3.95 -15.03 -11.97
N ASP A 503 -4.70 -14.09 -12.55
CA ASP A 503 -5.86 -13.47 -11.91
C ASP A 503 -7.11 -14.38 -12.01
N ASP A 504 -7.11 -15.36 -12.93
CA ASP A 504 -8.19 -16.34 -13.07
C ASP A 504 -8.06 -17.51 -12.06
N LEU A 505 -6.88 -17.74 -11.47
CA LEU A 505 -6.61 -18.91 -10.60
C LEU A 505 -7.55 -19.03 -9.39
N PRO A 506 -7.88 -17.95 -8.64
CA PRO A 506 -8.83 -18.05 -7.53
C PRO A 506 -10.26 -18.42 -7.96
N ASN A 507 -10.56 -18.25 -9.25
CA ASN A 507 -11.89 -18.42 -9.85
C ASN A 507 -11.88 -19.48 -10.96
N LEU A 508 -10.94 -20.43 -10.86
CA LEU A 508 -10.63 -21.37 -11.93
C LEU A 508 -11.87 -22.18 -12.35
N GLU A 509 -12.74 -22.55 -11.41
CA GLU A 509 -14.00 -23.25 -11.74
C GLU A 509 -14.87 -22.47 -12.73
N SER A 510 -15.10 -21.18 -12.47
CA SER A 510 -15.88 -20.34 -13.38
C SER A 510 -15.17 -20.18 -14.73
N LYS A 511 -13.85 -20.08 -14.72
CA LYS A 511 -13.05 -19.94 -15.94
C LYS A 511 -13.10 -21.20 -16.79
N ILE A 512 -13.00 -22.38 -16.17
CA ILE A 512 -13.05 -23.67 -16.86
C ILE A 512 -14.47 -23.96 -17.37
N LYS A 513 -15.53 -23.52 -16.69
CA LYS A 513 -16.91 -23.60 -17.24
C LYS A 513 -17.04 -22.86 -18.58
N GLN A 514 -16.50 -21.64 -18.68
CA GLN A 514 -16.47 -20.89 -19.95
C GLN A 514 -15.70 -21.65 -21.04
N LEU A 515 -14.57 -22.27 -20.69
CA LEU A 515 -13.83 -23.13 -21.62
C LEU A 515 -14.67 -24.32 -22.09
N GLN A 516 -15.38 -25.00 -21.19
CA GLN A 516 -16.20 -26.16 -21.53
C GLN A 516 -17.38 -25.79 -22.44
N GLU A 517 -17.95 -24.60 -22.28
CA GLU A 517 -18.97 -24.06 -23.20
C GLU A 517 -18.40 -23.86 -24.62
N ILE A 518 -17.19 -23.30 -24.74
CA ILE A 518 -16.49 -23.12 -26.03
C ILE A 518 -16.11 -24.47 -26.67
N ALA A 519 -15.74 -25.45 -25.84
CA ALA A 519 -15.39 -26.81 -26.28
C ALA A 519 -16.63 -27.71 -26.50
N GLY A 520 -17.82 -27.26 -26.11
CA GLY A 520 -19.10 -27.95 -26.30
C GLY A 520 -19.87 -27.48 -27.54
N GLN A 521 -19.52 -26.30 -28.07
CA GLN A 521 -19.92 -25.76 -29.37
C GLN A 521 -19.03 -26.33 -30.49
#